data_AF-A0A952HGA9-F1
#
_entry.id   AF-A0A952HGA9-F1
#
_cell.length_a   1.000
_cell.length_b   1.000
_cell.length_c   1.000
_cell.angle_alpha   90.00
_cell.angle_beta   90.00
_cell.angle_gamma   90.00
#
_symmetry.space_group_name_H-M   'P 1'
#
loop_
_entity.id
_entity.type
_entity.pdbx_description
1 polymer ?
#
loop_
_entity_poly.entity_id
_entity_poly.type
_entity_poly.pdbx_seq_one_letter_code
_entity_poly.pdbx_strand_id
1 'polypeptide(L)'
;MTAYLGESDLVTAYATGMARYRLQYTGQQAGLAARLEPWLLRPEFVQRTWRAADGSLLQGFVGKGGFRLTVGNCLARLCLASECSEEGWPVYACSDGRKRKMSVTNFVTATFGGVSYRRLSAPKE
;
A
#
# COMPACT_ATOMS: atom_id res chain seq x y z
N MET A 1 -48.63 -2.54 15.90
CA MET A 1 -48.53 -1.84 14.60
C MET A 1 -47.28 -0.96 14.67
N THR A 2 -46.17 -1.48 14.16
CA THR A 2 -44.81 -0.95 14.30
C THR A 2 -44.47 -0.13 13.05
N ALA A 3 -44.46 1.19 13.17
CA ALA A 3 -44.10 2.12 12.10
C ALA A 3 -42.82 2.87 12.47
N TYR A 4 -41.68 2.17 12.55
CA TYR A 4 -40.35 2.80 12.74
C TYR A 4 -39.21 2.00 12.07
N LEU A 5 -39.44 1.50 10.86
CA LEU A 5 -38.40 0.74 10.12
C LEU A 5 -37.95 1.39 8.79
N GLY A 6 -38.59 2.47 8.33
CA GLY A 6 -38.28 3.09 7.03
C GLY A 6 -37.32 4.30 7.08
N GLU A 7 -37.34 5.09 8.14
CA GLU A 7 -36.61 6.37 8.21
C GLU A 7 -35.10 6.19 8.41
N SER A 8 -34.71 5.13 9.14
CA SER A 8 -33.32 4.81 9.47
C SER A 8 -32.48 4.52 8.22
N ASP A 9 -33.10 3.91 7.21
CA ASP A 9 -32.38 3.42 6.03
C ASP A 9 -32.03 4.56 5.06
N LEU A 10 -32.89 5.58 4.96
CA LEU A 10 -32.69 6.73 4.08
C LEU A 10 -31.62 7.68 4.62
N VAL A 11 -31.62 7.93 5.94
CA VAL A 11 -30.58 8.73 6.61
C VAL A 11 -29.25 7.97 6.59
N THR A 12 -29.26 6.65 6.78
CA THR A 12 -28.05 5.81 6.71
C THR A 12 -27.50 5.73 5.28
N ALA A 13 -28.35 5.58 4.27
CA ALA A 13 -27.96 5.59 2.86
C ALA A 13 -27.40 6.96 2.45
N TYR A 14 -28.01 8.06 2.91
CA TYR A 14 -27.52 9.40 2.66
C TYR A 14 -26.17 9.68 3.37
N ALA A 15 -26.04 9.30 4.64
CA ALA A 15 -24.81 9.49 5.39
C ALA A 15 -23.65 8.66 4.83
N THR A 16 -23.91 7.40 4.46
CA THR A 16 -22.91 6.53 3.81
C THR A 16 -22.56 7.00 2.39
N GLY A 17 -23.56 7.50 1.64
CA GLY A 17 -23.35 8.14 0.34
C GLY A 17 -22.48 9.39 0.44
N MET A 18 -22.77 10.28 1.39
CA MET A 18 -22.00 11.50 1.63
C MET A 18 -20.59 11.23 2.19
N ALA A 19 -20.42 10.18 3.00
CA ALA A 19 -19.10 9.73 3.43
C ALA A 19 -18.25 9.21 2.26
N ARG A 20 -18.85 8.41 1.37
CA ARG A 20 -18.19 7.92 0.14
C ARG A 20 -17.88 9.07 -0.83
N TYR A 21 -18.81 10.00 -1.00
CA TYR A 21 -18.62 11.17 -1.84
C TYR A 21 -17.49 12.06 -1.32
N ARG A 22 -17.44 12.32 0.01
CA ARG A 22 -16.33 13.05 0.62
C ARG A 22 -14.99 12.34 0.45
N LEU A 23 -14.95 11.01 0.63
CA LEU A 23 -13.75 10.21 0.37
C LEU A 23 -13.31 10.28 -1.09
N GLN A 24 -14.24 10.26 -2.04
CA GLN A 24 -13.95 10.42 -3.47
C GLN A 24 -13.49 11.85 -3.81
N TYR A 25 -14.09 12.87 -3.21
CA TYR A 25 -13.76 14.27 -3.47
C TYR A 25 -12.42 14.67 -2.83
N THR A 26 -12.08 14.15 -1.65
CA THR A 26 -10.70 14.26 -1.10
C THR A 26 -9.68 13.48 -1.93
N GLY A 27 -10.13 12.48 -2.70
CA GLY A 27 -9.29 11.73 -3.64
C GLY A 27 -9.07 12.44 -4.99
N GLN A 28 -9.85 13.47 -5.33
CA GLN A 28 -9.76 14.15 -6.63
C GLN A 28 -8.64 15.21 -6.74
N GLN A 29 -7.87 15.44 -5.67
CA GLN A 29 -6.60 16.20 -5.74
C GLN A 29 -5.35 15.33 -5.54
N ALA A 30 -5.48 14.01 -5.39
CA ALA A 30 -4.35 13.12 -5.14
C ALA A 30 -4.10 12.23 -6.37
N GLY A 31 -3.55 12.80 -7.43
CA GLY A 31 -3.01 12.04 -8.56
C GLY A 31 -1.80 11.16 -8.23
N LEU A 32 -1.36 11.09 -6.97
CA LEU A 32 -0.24 10.26 -6.50
C LEU A 32 -0.50 9.79 -5.06
N ALA A 33 -0.05 8.58 -4.75
CA ALA A 33 -0.23 7.96 -3.44
C ALA A 33 0.39 8.84 -2.33
N ALA A 34 -0.34 9.04 -1.22
CA ALA A 34 0.17 9.82 -0.10
C ALA A 34 1.43 9.17 0.48
N ARG A 35 2.53 9.93 0.53
CA ARG A 35 3.81 9.52 1.12
C ARG A 35 3.62 9.28 2.62
N LEU A 36 4.03 8.12 3.09
CA LEU A 36 4.00 7.75 4.51
C LEU A 36 5.42 7.89 5.05
N GLU A 37 5.65 8.78 6.03
CA GLU A 37 7.01 9.03 6.54
C GLU A 37 7.57 7.83 7.32
N PRO A 38 8.85 7.43 7.11
CA PRO A 38 9.38 6.15 7.62
C PRO A 38 9.63 6.05 9.13
N TRP A 39 9.64 7.16 9.87
CA TRP A 39 10.23 7.21 11.22
C TRP A 39 9.20 7.02 12.34
N LEU A 40 7.92 7.13 12.01
CA LEU A 40 6.77 6.87 12.88
C LEU A 40 5.84 5.88 12.19
N LEU A 41 6.38 4.73 11.79
CA LEU A 41 5.58 3.63 11.26
C LEU A 41 4.61 3.18 12.35
N ARG A 42 3.42 3.76 12.37
CA ARG A 42 2.26 3.20 13.05
C ARG A 42 2.18 1.70 12.75
N PRO A 43 1.70 0.86 13.69
CA PRO A 43 1.75 -0.60 13.58
C PRO A 43 1.28 -1.15 12.22
N GLU A 44 0.26 -0.52 11.63
CA GLU A 44 -0.28 -0.80 10.31
C GLU A 44 0.74 -0.70 9.17
N PHE A 45 1.74 0.18 9.28
CA PHE A 45 2.78 0.33 8.26
C PHE A 45 3.87 -0.73 8.40
N VAL A 46 4.25 -1.09 9.63
CA VAL A 46 5.21 -2.17 9.88
C VAL A 46 4.69 -3.49 9.31
N GLN A 47 3.37 -3.73 9.43
CA GLN A 47 2.70 -4.91 8.88
C GLN A 47 2.69 -4.97 7.35
N ARG A 48 2.84 -3.83 6.67
CA ARG A 48 2.77 -3.69 5.21
C ARG A 48 4.08 -3.27 4.58
N THR A 49 5.18 -3.35 5.34
CA THR A 49 6.51 -2.98 4.85
C THR A 49 7.43 -4.19 4.88
N TRP A 50 8.16 -4.37 3.80
CA TRP A 50 9.25 -5.34 3.69
C TRP A 50 10.55 -4.61 3.40
N ARG A 51 11.66 -5.16 3.89
CA ARG A 51 13.01 -4.64 3.72
C ARG A 51 13.92 -5.72 3.15
N ALA A 52 14.74 -5.34 2.18
CA ALA A 52 15.81 -6.16 1.63
C ALA A 52 17.15 -5.88 2.34
N ALA A 53 18.13 -6.76 2.13
CA ALA A 53 19.45 -6.66 2.77
C ALA A 53 20.27 -5.43 2.34
N ASP A 54 20.02 -4.92 1.13
CA ASP A 54 20.63 -3.70 0.57
C ASP A 54 20.02 -2.39 1.12
N GLY A 55 19.00 -2.50 1.98
CA GLY A 55 18.27 -1.36 2.53
C GLY A 55 17.08 -0.92 1.66
N SER A 56 16.83 -1.58 0.53
CA SER A 56 15.65 -1.35 -0.29
C SER A 56 14.37 -1.69 0.48
N LEU A 57 13.29 -0.96 0.18
CA LEU A 57 12.00 -1.10 0.85
C LEU A 57 10.88 -1.38 -0.16
N LEU A 58 9.98 -2.28 0.22
CA LEU A 58 8.67 -2.44 -0.38
C LEU A 58 7.64 -2.00 0.64
N GLN A 59 6.82 -1.02 0.30
CA GLN A 59 5.79 -0.51 1.19
C GLN A 59 4.42 -0.60 0.50
N GLY A 60 3.56 -1.47 1.01
CA GLY A 60 2.19 -1.62 0.50
C GLY A 60 1.33 -0.40 0.78
N PHE A 61 0.51 0.00 -0.18
CA PHE A 61 -0.47 1.08 0.00
C PHE A 61 -1.73 0.60 0.74
N VAL A 62 -2.52 1.54 1.25
CA VAL A 62 -3.86 1.27 1.78
C VAL A 62 -4.85 1.25 0.60
N GLY A 63 -5.59 0.16 0.42
CA GLY A 63 -6.64 0.07 -0.60
C GLY A 63 -6.23 -0.70 -1.85
N LYS A 64 -6.31 -0.06 -3.03
CA LYS A 64 -6.07 -0.71 -4.33
C LYS A 64 -4.65 -1.31 -4.38
N GLY A 65 -4.55 -2.55 -4.87
CA GLY A 65 -3.31 -3.32 -4.90
C GLY A 65 -2.14 -2.55 -5.53
N GLY A 66 -1.02 -2.50 -4.80
CA GLY A 66 0.18 -1.78 -5.21
C GLY A 66 1.12 -1.50 -4.03
N PHE A 67 2.33 -1.06 -4.35
CA PHE A 67 3.35 -0.71 -3.37
C PHE A 67 4.30 0.36 -3.89
N ARG A 68 4.92 1.08 -2.97
CA ARG A 68 6.08 1.92 -3.22
C ARG A 68 7.33 1.05 -3.10
N LEU A 69 8.08 0.94 -4.19
CA LEU A 69 9.42 0.41 -4.21
C LEU A 69 10.41 1.54 -3.93
N THR A 70 11.29 1.36 -2.96
CA THR A 70 12.45 2.25 -2.76
C THR A 70 13.71 1.42 -2.93
N VAL A 71 14.52 1.72 -3.95
CA VAL A 71 15.72 0.95 -4.31
C VAL A 71 16.95 1.84 -4.38
N GLY A 72 18.10 1.25 -4.07
CA GLY A 72 19.39 1.93 -4.03
C GLY A 72 20.03 1.88 -2.64
N ASN A 73 21.14 2.59 -2.47
CA ASN A 73 21.82 2.65 -1.17
C ASN A 73 21.11 3.68 -0.27
N CYS A 74 20.03 3.24 0.38
CA CYS A 74 19.22 4.11 1.24
C CYS A 74 19.97 4.53 2.50
N LEU A 75 20.97 3.76 2.92
CA LEU A 75 21.85 4.13 4.03
C LEU A 75 22.75 5.32 3.66
N ALA A 76 23.24 5.35 2.41
CA ALA A 76 23.99 6.48 1.85
C ALA A 76 23.10 7.60 1.28
N ARG A 77 21.78 7.58 1.54
CA ARG A 77 20.79 8.55 1.03
C ARG A 77 20.68 8.61 -0.50
N LEU A 78 21.19 7.62 -1.22
CA LEU A 78 21.11 7.49 -2.68
C LEU A 78 20.01 6.49 -3.04
N CYS A 79 18.75 6.91 -2.84
CA CYS A 79 17.59 6.06 -3.10
C CYS A 79 16.60 6.67 -4.09
N LEU A 80 16.10 5.80 -4.95
CA LEU A 80 15.04 6.10 -5.90
C LEU A 80 13.75 5.45 -5.41
N ALA A 81 12.65 6.17 -5.55
CA ALA A 81 11.33 5.65 -5.23
C ALA A 81 10.50 5.51 -6.51
N SER A 82 9.81 4.39 -6.64
CA SER A 82 8.91 4.08 -7.74
C SER A 82 7.60 3.56 -7.19
N GLU A 83 6.49 4.01 -7.75
CA GLU A 83 5.17 3.49 -7.41
C GLU A 83 4.85 2.36 -8.37
N CYS A 84 4.46 1.20 -7.82
CA CYS A 84 4.16 0.01 -8.60
C CYS A 84 2.71 -0.40 -8.37
N SER A 85 1.95 -0.48 -9.45
CA SER A 85 0.57 -0.95 -9.48
C SER A 85 0.48 -2.36 -10.05
N GLU A 86 -0.54 -3.10 -9.63
CA GLU A 86 -0.78 -4.45 -10.13
C GLU A 86 -1.19 -4.42 -11.61
N GLU A 87 -0.52 -5.21 -12.44
CA GLU A 87 -0.79 -5.37 -13.88
C GLU A 87 -1.13 -6.83 -14.20
N GLY A 88 -1.89 -7.45 -13.30
CA GLY A 88 -2.24 -8.88 -13.33
C GLY A 88 -1.22 -9.73 -12.57
N TRP A 89 -1.66 -10.35 -11.47
CA TRP A 89 -0.79 -11.20 -10.66
C TRP A 89 -0.06 -12.26 -11.50
N PRO A 90 1.28 -12.41 -11.37
CA PRO A 90 2.16 -11.79 -10.37
C PRO A 90 2.94 -10.55 -10.87
N VAL A 91 2.51 -9.88 -11.93
CA VAL A 91 3.24 -8.78 -12.57
C VAL A 91 2.77 -7.42 -12.04
N TYR A 92 3.74 -6.54 -11.76
CA TYR A 92 3.50 -5.15 -11.39
C TYR A 92 4.20 -4.21 -12.36
N ALA A 93 3.49 -3.16 -12.77
CA ALA A 93 4.02 -2.06 -13.55
C ALA A 93 4.46 -0.94 -12.61
N CYS A 94 5.71 -0.48 -12.75
CA CYS A 94 6.25 0.58 -11.91
C CYS A 94 6.40 1.89 -12.69
N SER A 95 6.33 3.02 -11.97
CA SER A 95 6.44 4.38 -12.51
C SER A 95 7.82 4.69 -13.12
N ASP A 96 8.81 3.81 -12.93
CA ASP A 96 10.11 3.85 -13.59
C ASP A 96 10.10 3.18 -14.97
N GLY A 97 8.93 2.79 -15.47
CA GLY A 97 8.73 2.15 -16.77
C GLY A 97 9.07 0.66 -16.79
N ARG A 98 9.49 0.07 -15.66
CA ARG A 98 9.87 -1.34 -15.60
C ARG A 98 8.74 -2.18 -15.03
N LYS A 99 8.50 -3.33 -15.65
CA LYS A 99 7.63 -4.38 -15.11
C LYS A 99 8.45 -5.35 -14.27
N ARG A 100 7.89 -5.75 -13.13
CA ARG A 100 8.57 -6.63 -12.17
C ARG A 100 7.60 -7.71 -11.70
N LYS A 101 8.14 -8.92 -11.52
CA LYS A 101 7.38 -10.04 -10.97
C LYS A 101 7.48 -10.04 -9.45
N MET A 102 6.36 -10.30 -8.80
CA MET A 102 6.26 -10.62 -7.38
C MET A 102 6.25 -12.14 -7.21
N SER A 103 6.86 -12.64 -6.15
CA SER A 103 6.72 -14.01 -5.70
C SER A 103 6.71 -13.99 -4.18
N VAL A 104 5.74 -14.67 -3.57
CA VAL A 104 5.61 -14.72 -2.11
C VAL A 104 5.84 -16.17 -1.72
N THR A 105 6.99 -16.45 -1.09
CA THR A 105 7.33 -17.80 -0.64
C THR A 105 6.59 -18.14 0.65
N ASN A 106 6.43 -17.15 1.54
CA ASN A 106 5.63 -17.24 2.76
C ASN A 106 5.18 -15.81 3.17
N PHE A 107 4.38 -15.67 4.23
CA PHE A 107 3.89 -14.36 4.66
C PHE A 107 4.99 -13.39 5.14
N VAL A 108 6.18 -13.91 5.45
CA VAL A 108 7.35 -13.18 5.94
C VAL A 108 8.24 -12.70 4.79
N THR A 109 8.41 -13.50 3.74
CA THR A 109 9.40 -13.29 2.68
C THR A 109 8.73 -13.16 1.32
N ALA A 110 9.03 -12.06 0.64
CA ALA A 110 8.58 -11.78 -0.72
C ALA A 110 9.78 -11.47 -1.61
N THR A 111 9.80 -12.03 -2.81
CA THR A 111 10.76 -11.72 -3.87
C THR A 111 10.10 -10.80 -4.88
N PHE A 112 10.69 -9.63 -5.12
CA PHE A 112 10.18 -8.66 -6.07
C PHE A 112 11.28 -8.19 -7.02
N GLY A 113 11.05 -8.37 -8.33
CA GLY A 113 12.04 -8.03 -9.34
C GLY A 113 13.37 -8.77 -9.15
N GLY A 114 13.35 -9.98 -8.58
CA GLY A 114 14.53 -10.79 -8.28
C GLY A 114 15.21 -10.49 -6.95
N VAL A 115 14.76 -9.50 -6.19
CA VAL A 115 15.31 -9.14 -4.86
C VAL A 115 14.42 -9.71 -3.76
N SER A 116 15.02 -10.35 -2.75
CA SER A 116 14.31 -10.89 -1.59
C SER A 116 14.13 -9.83 -0.50
N TYR A 117 12.91 -9.72 0.00
CA TYR A 117 12.50 -8.79 1.06
C TYR A 117 11.85 -9.55 2.21
N ARG A 118 12.16 -9.13 3.45
CA ARG A 118 11.56 -9.65 4.69
C ARG A 118 10.62 -8.62 5.29
N ARG A 119 9.45 -9.06 5.73
CA ARG A 119 8.43 -8.22 6.37
C ARG A 119 8.94 -7.70 7.71
N LEU A 120 8.78 -6.40 7.96
CA LEU A 120 9.26 -5.77 9.20
C LEU A 120 8.46 -6.20 10.45
N SER A 121 7.21 -6.62 10.29
CA SER A 121 6.38 -7.14 11.39
C SER A 121 6.67 -8.59 11.74
N ALA A 122 7.55 -9.27 11.00
CA ALA A 122 7.90 -10.65 11.31
C ALA A 122 8.74 -10.70 12.60
N PRO A 123 8.64 -11.78 13.40
CA PRO A 123 9.54 -11.99 14.53
C PRO A 123 11.00 -11.90 14.10
N LYS A 124 11.83 -11.35 14.99
CA LYS A 124 13.28 -11.44 14.85
C LYS A 124 13.68 -12.91 15.05
N GLU A 125 14.56 -13.39 14.19
CA GLU A 125 15.28 -14.65 14.44
C GLU A 125 16.39 -14.41 15.46
#